data_AF-A0A7C5K6P4-F1
#
_entry.id   AF-A0A7C5K6P4-F1
#
_cell.length_a   1.000
_cell.length_b   1.000
_cell.length_c   1.000
_cell.angle_alpha   90.00
_cell.angle_beta   90.00
_cell.angle_gamma   90.00
#
_symmetry.space_group_name_H-M   'P 1'
#
loop_
_entity.id
_entity.type
_entity.pdbx_description
1 polymer ?
#
loop_
_entity_poly.entity_id
_entity_poly.type
_entity_poly.pdbx_seq_one_letter_code
_entity_poly.pdbx_strand_id
1 'polypeptide(L)' 'MEYAKTKDILHVMQLLGRNNIQNTLIYTHLVNFKEDEHIAKVAHTEEEICKLVKAGFEYICDYNGNKIFRKRK' A
#
# COMPACT_ATOMS: atom_id res chain seq x y z
N MET A 1 -8.81 -11.79 -0.59
CA MET A 1 -8.74 -13.03 0.21
C MET A 1 -9.06 -12.69 1.66
N GLU A 2 -9.82 -13.51 2.40
CA GLU A 2 -10.24 -13.17 3.78
C GLU A 2 -9.04 -12.95 4.71
N TYR A 3 -7.96 -13.71 4.52
CA TYR A 3 -6.66 -13.49 5.16
C TYR A 3 -6.11 -12.07 4.95
N ALA A 4 -6.31 -11.46 3.78
CA ALA A 4 -5.82 -10.11 3.50
C ALA A 4 -6.56 -9.03 4.32
N LYS A 5 -7.80 -9.31 4.75
CA LYS A 5 -8.61 -8.39 5.54
C LYS A 5 -8.39 -8.58 7.04
N THR A 6 -8.37 -9.82 7.50
CA THR A 6 -8.31 -10.13 8.94
C THR A 6 -6.89 -10.33 9.44
N LYS A 7 -5.95 -10.70 8.56
CA LYS A 7 -4.59 -11.16 8.88
C LYS A 7 -4.55 -12.33 9.88
N ASP A 8 -5.68 -13.01 10.07
CA ASP A 8 -5.84 -14.11 11.01
C ASP A 8 -5.92 -15.44 10.25
N ILE A 9 -4.85 -16.22 10.36
CA ILE A 9 -4.72 -17.52 9.70
C ILE A 9 -5.63 -18.59 10.33
N LEU A 10 -5.93 -18.50 11.63
CA LEU A 10 -6.79 -19.45 12.34
C LEU A 10 -8.25 -19.22 11.96
N HIS A 11 -8.66 -17.95 11.85
CA HIS A 11 -9.98 -17.59 11.36
C HIS A 11 -10.21 -18.11 9.93
N VAL A 12 -9.21 -17.94 9.04
CA VAL A 12 -9.27 -18.44 7.67
C VAL A 12 -9.27 -19.97 7.63
N MET A 13 -8.54 -20.62 8.53
CA MET A 13 -8.53 -22.08 8.66
C MET A 13 -9.91 -22.62 9.08
N GLN A 14 -10.57 -21.98 10.06
CA GLN A 14 -11.93 -22.31 10.50
C GLN A 14 -12.95 -22.07 9.38
N LEU A 15 -12.85 -20.94 8.70
CA LEU A 15 -13.74 -20.58 7.59
C LEU A 15 -13.63 -21.56 6.40
N LEU A 16 -12.43 -22.08 6.15
CA LEU A 16 -12.18 -23.09 5.11
C LEU A 16 -12.43 -24.53 5.58
N GLY A 17 -12.82 -24.76 6.85
CA GLY A 17 -13.09 -26.09 7.40
C GLY A 17 -11.87 -27.01 7.43
N ARG A 18 -10.65 -26.46 7.50
CA ARG A 18 -9.41 -27.24 7.47
C ARG A 18 -8.95 -27.59 8.88
N ASN A 19 -8.59 -28.85 9.09
CA ASN A 19 -8.01 -29.31 10.36
C ASN A 19 -6.50 -29.09 10.44
N ASN A 20 -5.81 -28.89 9.31
CA ASN A 20 -4.36 -28.71 9.24
C ASN A 20 -4.00 -27.29 8.75
N ILE A 21 -3.27 -26.56 9.59
CA ILE A 21 -2.83 -25.18 9.34
C ILE A 21 -1.79 -25.07 8.23
N GLN A 22 -0.98 -26.11 7.99
CA GLN A 22 0.07 -26.11 6.96
C GLN A 22 -0.49 -25.87 5.56
N ASN A 23 -1.64 -26.49 5.26
CA ASN A 23 -2.32 -26.30 3.98
C ASN A 23 -2.84 -24.87 3.81
N THR A 24 -3.18 -24.21 4.92
CA THR A 24 -3.71 -22.84 4.93
C THR A 24 -2.57 -21.81 4.85
N LEU A 25 -1.39 -22.11 5.38
CA LEU A 25 -0.20 -21.24 5.29
C LEU A 25 0.25 -20.99 3.85
N ILE A 26 0.04 -21.95 2.94
CA ILE A 26 0.33 -21.79 1.50
C ILE A 26 -0.39 -20.57 0.92
N TYR A 27 -1.58 -20.24 1.43
CA TYR A 27 -2.36 -19.11 0.97
C TYR A 27 -1.79 -17.75 1.38
N THR A 28 -0.95 -17.68 2.40
CA THR A 28 -0.30 -16.43 2.81
C THR A 28 0.58 -15.86 1.69
N HIS A 29 1.21 -16.75 0.91
CA HIS A 29 2.03 -16.40 -0.24
C HIS A 29 1.20 -16.06 -1.49
N LEU A 30 -0.06 -16.49 -1.54
CA LEU A 30 -0.98 -16.19 -2.64
C LEU A 30 -1.67 -14.83 -2.46
N VAL A 31 -1.60 -14.25 -1.26
CA VAL A 31 -1.97 -12.86 -1.03
C VAL A 31 -0.79 -11.98 -1.45
N ASN A 32 -0.86 -11.48 -2.68
CA ASN A 32 0.02 -10.41 -3.09
C ASN A 32 -0.44 -9.15 -2.34
N PHE A 33 0.22 -8.83 -1.23
CA PHE A 33 0.11 -7.54 -0.57
C PHE A 33 0.72 -6.50 -1.49
N LYS A 34 0.02 -6.16 -2.58
CA LYS A 34 0.21 -4.86 -3.23
C LYS A 34 -0.33 -3.83 -2.24
N GLU A 35 0.42 -3.60 -1.18
CA GLU A 35 0.39 -2.29 -0.56
C GLU A 35 0.76 -1.36 -1.70
N ASP A 36 -0.20 -0.53 -2.12
CA ASP A 36 0.02 0.57 -3.06
C ASP A 36 1.03 1.49 -2.34
N GLU A 37 2.30 1.08 -2.33
CA GLU A 37 3.36 1.82 -1.66
C GLU A 37 3.46 3.13 -2.43
N HIS A 38 3.20 4.20 -1.71
CA HIS A 38 3.13 5.52 -2.26
C HIS A 38 4.31 6.31 -1.73
N ILE A 39 5.16 6.79 -2.63
CA ILE A 39 6.24 7.71 -2.26
C ILE A 39 5.61 9.09 -2.18
N ALA A 40 5.49 9.63 -0.96
CA ALA A 40 5.05 11.00 -0.72
C ALA A 40 6.25 11.94 -0.62
N LYS A 41 6.18 13.10 -1.28
CA LYS A 41 7.18 14.17 -1.19
C LYS A 41 6.50 15.52 -1.01
N VAL A 42 7.13 16.38 -0.23
CA VAL A 42 6.68 17.76 0.01
C VAL A 42 7.60 18.70 -0.76
N ALA A 43 7.03 19.70 -1.41
CA ALA A 43 7.77 20.79 -2.04
C ALA A 43 7.38 22.13 -1.42
N HIS A 44 8.39 22.97 -1.22
CA HIS A 44 8.28 24.29 -0.62
C HIS A 44 8.49 25.41 -1.64
N THR A 45 9.11 25.09 -2.78
CA THR A 45 9.46 26.06 -3.84
C THR A 45 8.95 25.62 -5.21
N GLU A 46 8.79 26.57 -6.12
CA GLU A 46 8.36 26.32 -7.51
C GLU A 46 9.33 25.40 -8.26
N GLU A 47 10.63 25.52 -7.98
CA GLU A 47 11.65 24.66 -8.57
C GLU A 47 11.49 23.19 -8.15
N GLU A 48 11.19 22.93 -6.88
CA GLU A 48 10.94 21.58 -6.36
C GLU A 48 9.66 20.99 -6.94
N ILE A 49 8.60 21.79 -7.05
CA ILE A 49 7.35 21.38 -7.70
C ILE A 49 7.64 20.91 -9.13
N CYS A 50 8.37 21.72 -9.91
CA CYS A 50 8.70 21.39 -11.29
C CYS A 50 9.56 20.12 -11.40
N LYS A 51 10.49 19.90 -10.45
CA LYS A 51 11.28 18.66 -10.37
C LYS A 51 10.41 17.44 -10.06
N LEU A 52 9.46 17.55 -9.12
CA LEU A 52 8.57 16.45 -8.75
C LEU A 52 7.59 16.09 -9.87
N VAL A 53 7.04 17.09 -10.55
CA VAL A 53 6.17 16.89 -11.72
C VAL A 53 6.92 16.19 -12.85
N LYS A 54 8.16 16.64 -13.17
CA LYS A 54 9.01 15.96 -14.17
C LYS A 54 9.38 14.53 -13.78
N ALA A 55 9.52 14.26 -12.48
CA ALA A 55 9.78 12.92 -11.96
C ALA A 55 8.52 12.01 -11.97
N GLY A 56 7.37 12.52 -12.41
CA GLY A 56 6.11 11.78 -12.52
C GLY A 56 5.38 11.62 -11.19
N PHE A 57 5.56 12.56 -10.25
CA PHE A 57 4.71 12.64 -9.08
C PHE A 57 3.43 13.42 -9.40
N GLU A 58 2.31 12.95 -8.86
CA GLU A 58 1.00 13.59 -8.94
C GLU A 58 0.80 14.52 -7.74
N TYR A 59 0.23 15.70 -7.98
CA TYR A 59 -0.15 16.64 -6.93
C TYR A 59 -1.39 16.10 -6.17
N ILE A 60 -1.37 16.19 -4.84
CA ILE A 60 -2.50 15.78 -3.99
C ILE A 60 -3.19 16.99 -3.37
N CYS A 61 -2.45 17.75 -2.56
CA CYS A 61 -3.01 18.84 -1.77
C CYS A 61 -1.93 19.82 -1.32
N ASP A 62 -2.38 21.00 -0.91
CA ASP A 62 -1.57 21.99 -0.21
C ASP A 62 -1.83 21.90 1.29
N TYR A 63 -0.77 21.90 2.10
CA TYR A 63 -0.85 21.93 3.56
C TYR A 63 0.15 22.95 4.12
N ASN A 64 -0.37 23.96 4.81
CA ASN A 64 0.42 24.98 5.50
C ASN A 64 1.42 25.72 4.57
N GLY A 65 1.02 26.01 3.33
CA GLY A 65 1.86 26.65 2.32
C GLY A 65 2.75 25.70 1.52
N ASN A 66 2.77 24.41 1.86
CA ASN A 66 3.59 23.40 1.19
C ASN A 66 2.74 22.53 0.27
N LYS A 67 3.29 22.13 -0.88
CA LYS A 67 2.61 21.25 -1.84
C LYS A 67 3.00 19.80 -1.60
N ILE A 68 2.03 18.90 -1.47
CA ILE A 68 2.27 17.47 -1.28
C ILE A 68 2.03 16.72 -2.58
N PHE A 69 2.98 15.86 -2.92
CA PHE A 69 3.00 15.05 -4.13
C PHE A 69 3.11 13.57 -3.80
N ARG A 70 2.55 12.71 -4.65
CA ARG A 70 2.63 11.25 -4.51
C ARG A 70 2.96 10.60 -5.83
N LYS A 71 3.76 9.53 -5.77
CA LYS A 71 4.00 8.62 -6.89
C LYS A 71 3.76 7.18 -6.42
N ARG A 72 3.10 6.37 -7.26
CA ARG A 72 3.06 4.92 -7.07
C ARG A 72 4.48 4.36 -7.20
N LYS A 73 4.88 3.52 -6.23
CA LYS A 73 6.18 2.84 -6.23
C LYS A 73 6.28 1.85 -7.38
#